data_AF-A0A7C2CN45-F1
#
_entry.id   AF-A0A7C2CN45-F1
#
_cell.length_a   1.000
_cell.length_b   1.000
_cell.length_c   1.000
_cell.angle_alpha   90.00
_cell.angle_beta   90.00
_cell.angle_gamma   90.00
#
_symmetry.space_group_name_H-M   'P 1'
#
loop_
_entity.id
_entity.type
_entity.pdbx_description
1 polymer ?
#
loop_
_entity_poly.entity_id
_entity_poly.type
_entity_poly.pdbx_seq_one_letter_code
_entity_poly.pdbx_strand_id
1 'polypeptide(L)'
;MEIEEVFSSKPRLKIIKLVAQLGALNVSDIARRINLNYSATNAHLKLLETEGILTHRIYGRIHMYRFNETSPKAKAVQNLIEVWEQNK
;
A
#
# COMPACT_ATOMS: atom_id res chain seq x y z
N MET A 1 -7.77 -3.36 12.80
CA MET A 1 -7.10 -2.33 13.61
C MET A 1 -7.96 -1.07 13.61
N GLU A 2 -7.82 -0.21 14.63
CA GLU A 2 -8.41 1.13 14.59
C GLU A 2 -7.76 1.97 13.48
N ILE A 3 -8.49 2.99 13.01
CA ILE A 3 -8.06 3.79 11.85
C ILE A 3 -6.73 4.51 12.11
N GLU A 4 -6.55 5.05 13.31
CA GLU A 4 -5.35 5.75 13.77
C GLU A 4 -4.15 4.81 13.73
N GLU A 5 -4.33 3.56 14.14
CA GLU A 5 -3.27 2.57 14.11
C GLU A 5 -2.88 2.20 12.69
N VAL A 6 -3.77 2.30 11.70
CA VAL A 6 -3.43 2.03 10.29
C VAL A 6 -2.64 3.19 9.67
N PHE A 7 -3.14 4.41 9.85
CA PHE A 7 -2.65 5.59 9.14
C PHE A 7 -1.58 6.40 9.86
N SER A 8 -1.36 6.22 11.17
CA SER A 8 -0.30 6.93 11.92
C SER A 8 1.13 6.56 11.49
N SER A 9 1.33 5.50 10.71
CA SER A 9 2.63 5.09 10.21
C SER A 9 2.99 5.77 8.90
N LYS A 10 4.02 6.62 8.95
CA LYS A 10 4.59 7.27 7.77
C LYS A 10 5.00 6.28 6.66
N PRO A 11 5.66 5.13 6.94
CA PRO A 11 5.90 4.11 5.93
C PRO A 11 4.63 3.58 5.26
N ARG A 12 3.58 3.26 6.02
CA ARG A 12 2.32 2.75 5.45
C ARG A 12 1.65 3.77 4.55
N LEU A 13 1.58 5.03 4.97
CA LEU A 13 1.05 6.10 4.12
C LEU A 13 1.87 6.26 2.83
N LYS A 14 3.20 6.21 2.90
CA LYS A 14 4.05 6.25 1.69
C LYS A 14 3.75 5.09 0.73
N ILE A 15 3.58 3.88 1.26
CA ILE A 15 3.23 2.69 0.46
C ILE A 15 1.87 2.90 -0.22
N ILE A 16 0.84 3.27 0.55
CA ILE A 16 -0.52 3.50 0.02
C ILE A 16 -0.50 4.55 -1.09
N LYS A 17 0.22 5.66 -0.89
CA LYS A 17 0.39 6.70 -1.92
C LYS A 17 1.07 6.19 -3.19
N LEU A 18 2.18 5.45 -3.04
CA LEU A 18 2.89 4.89 -4.20
C LEU A 18 2.01 3.93 -5.00
N VAL A 19 1.25 3.07 -4.31
CA VAL A 19 0.34 2.13 -4.97
C VAL A 19 -0.82 2.86 -5.64
N ALA A 20 -1.36 3.93 -5.04
CA ALA A 20 -2.38 4.78 -5.67
C ALA A 20 -1.88 5.41 -6.98
N GLN A 21 -0.64 5.90 -6.98
CA GLN A 21 -0.07 6.60 -8.13
C GLN A 21 0.40 5.66 -9.25
N LEU A 22 0.91 4.48 -8.91
CA LEU A 22 1.59 3.59 -9.87
C LEU A 22 0.81 2.28 -10.14
N GLY A 23 -0.31 2.06 -9.46
CA GLY A 23 -1.17 0.89 -9.62
C GLY A 23 -0.63 -0.36 -8.91
N ALA A 24 0.29 -1.08 -9.53
CA ALA A 24 0.82 -2.34 -8.99
C ALA A 24 2.36 -2.32 -8.94
N LEU A 25 2.93 -2.71 -7.80
CA LEU A 25 4.37 -2.64 -7.55
C LEU A 25 4.86 -3.88 -6.81
N ASN A 26 6.08 -4.32 -7.08
CA ASN A 26 6.70 -5.39 -6.29
C ASN A 26 7.32 -4.84 -5.00
N VAL A 27 7.55 -5.74 -4.04
CA VAL A 27 8.09 -5.39 -2.71
C VAL A 27 9.43 -4.66 -2.78
N SER A 28 10.33 -5.09 -3.66
CA SER A 28 11.67 -4.50 -3.80
C SER A 28 11.62 -3.07 -4.35
N ASP A 29 10.73 -2.80 -5.31
CA ASP A 29 10.55 -1.47 -5.86
C ASP A 29 9.90 -0.51 -4.87
N ILE A 30 8.93 -1.00 -4.09
CA ILE A 30 8.33 -0.25 -2.99
C ILE A 30 9.41 0.10 -1.95
N ALA A 31 10.18 -0.90 -1.49
CA ALA A 31 11.24 -0.75 -0.50
C ALA A 31 12.26 0.31 -0.92
N ARG A 32 12.72 0.24 -2.18
CA ARG A 32 13.65 1.21 -2.77
C ARG A 32 13.08 2.63 -2.79
N ARG A 33 11.81 2.80 -3.19
CA ARG A 33 11.16 4.12 -3.31
C ARG A 33 10.86 4.77 -1.96
N ILE A 34 10.53 3.99 -0.93
CA ILE A 34 10.25 4.53 0.41
C ILE A 34 11.50 4.64 1.30
N ASN A 35 12.65 4.19 0.80
CA ASN A 35 13.94 4.10 1.50
C ASN A 35 13.87 3.25 2.78
N LEU A 36 13.32 2.03 2.66
CA LEU A 36 13.31 1.03 3.73
C LEU A 36 13.89 -0.30 3.24
N ASN A 37 14.35 -1.13 4.18
CA ASN A 37 14.77 -2.49 3.85
C ASN A 37 13.56 -3.37 3.49
N TYR A 38 13.85 -4.50 2.84
CA TYR A 38 12.84 -5.45 2.38
C TYR A 38 11.96 -5.98 3.52
N SER A 39 12.57 -6.37 4.66
CA SER A 39 11.85 -6.99 5.78
C SER A 39 10.82 -6.04 6.39
N ALA A 40 11.22 -4.81 6.70
CA ALA A 40 10.33 -3.77 7.22
C ALA A 40 9.23 -3.41 6.22
N THR A 41 9.57 -3.28 4.94
CA THR A 41 8.59 -3.00 3.88
C THR A 41 7.56 -4.13 3.77
N ASN A 42 8.01 -5.39 3.76
CA ASN A 42 7.16 -6.56 3.67
C ASN A 42 6.22 -6.69 4.88
N ALA A 43 6.69 -6.34 6.09
CA ALA A 43 5.84 -6.31 7.28
C ALA A 43 4.69 -5.29 7.14
N HIS A 44 4.97 -4.09 6.65
CA HIS A 44 3.94 -3.08 6.39
C HIS A 44 2.96 -3.50 5.29
N LEU A 45 3.45 -4.11 4.21
CA LEU A 45 2.61 -4.59 3.11
C LEU A 45 1.66 -5.70 3.57
N LYS A 46 2.16 -6.67 4.34
CA LYS A 46 1.34 -7.74 4.92
C LYS A 46 0.28 -7.18 5.86
N LEU A 47 0.61 -6.19 6.69
CA LEU A 47 -0.36 -5.55 7.56
C LEU A 47 -1.47 -4.87 6.74
N LEU A 48 -1.11 -4.09 5.72
CA LEU A 48 -2.09 -3.43 4.85
C LEU A 48 -2.95 -4.43 4.07
N GLU A 49 -2.40 -5.59 3.72
CA GLU A 49 -3.15 -6.69 3.12
C GLU A 49 -4.12 -7.35 4.11
N THR A 50 -3.68 -7.65 5.33
CA THR A 50 -4.53 -8.18 6.41
C THR A 50 -5.69 -7.23 6.72
N GLU A 51 -5.45 -5.92 6.69
CA GLU A 51 -6.49 -4.90 6.88
C GLU A 51 -7.42 -4.75 5.66
N GLY A 52 -7.16 -5.46 4.57
CA GLY A 52 -7.95 -5.46 3.34
C GLY A 52 -7.77 -4.22 2.49
N ILE A 53 -6.72 -3.41 2.71
CA ILE A 53 -6.42 -2.22 1.90
C ILE A 53 -5.68 -2.63 0.62
N LEU A 54 -4.67 -3.48 0.77
CA LEU A 54 -3.91 -4.03 -0.34
C LEU A 54 -4.27 -5.49 -0.59
N THR A 55 -3.86 -5.99 -1.74
CA THR A 55 -3.82 -7.42 -2.06
C THR A 55 -2.57 -7.67 -2.89
N HIS A 56 -2.02 -8.87 -2.80
CA HIS A 56 -0.94 -9.29 -3.67
C HIS A 56 -1.36 -10.39 -4.66
N ARG A 57 -0.68 -10.42 -5.80
CA ARG A 57 -0.68 -11.55 -6.73
C ARG A 57 0.76 -11.95 -7.00
N ILE A 58 0.99 -13.27 -7.07
CA ILE A 58 2.29 -13.85 -7.34
C ILE A 58 2.42 -14.08 -8.85
N TYR A 59 3.49 -13.53 -9.43
CA TYR A 59 3.90 -13.76 -10.81
C TYR A 59 5.28 -14.44 -10.81
N GLY A 60 5.28 -15.77 -10.90
CA GLY A 60 6.50 -16.57 -10.70
C GLY A 60 7.05 -16.38 -9.29
N ARG A 61 8.21 -15.71 -9.17
CA ARG A 61 8.86 -15.40 -7.87
C ARG A 61 8.58 -13.97 -7.38
N ILE A 62 7.80 -13.19 -8.13
CA ILE A 62 7.57 -11.77 -7.85
C ILE A 62 6.21 -11.60 -7.18
N HIS A 63 6.21 -11.01 -5.97
CA HIS A 63 4.99 -10.59 -5.27
C HIS A 63 4.65 -9.16 -5.68
N MET A 64 3.57 -8.99 -6.43
CA MET A 64 3.05 -7.68 -6.87
C MET A 64 1.89 -7.28 -5.98
N TYR A 65 1.99 -6.12 -5.32
CA TYR A 65 0.95 -5.53 -4.49
C TYR A 65 0.19 -4.45 -5.26
N ARG A 66 -1.13 -4.40 -5.04
CA ARG A 66 -2.06 -3.39 -5.56
C ARG A 66 -3.18 -3.14 -4.55
N PHE A 67 -4.02 -2.13 -4.78
CA PHE A 67 -5.25 -1.97 -3.99
C PHE A 67 -6.17 -3.18 -4.14
N ASN A 68 -6.85 -3.53 -3.06
CA ASN A 68 -7.87 -4.56 -3.08
C ASN A 68 -9.18 -4.00 -3.67
N GLU A 69 -9.39 -4.19 -4.96
CA GLU A 69 -10.57 -3.68 -5.70
C GLU A 69 -11.93 -4.18 -5.14
N THR A 70 -11.96 -5.30 -4.41
CA THR A 70 -13.20 -5.83 -3.82
C THR A 70 -13.47 -5.30 -2.41
N SER A 71 -12.53 -4.57 -1.81
CA SER A 71 -12.64 -4.06 -0.45
C SER A 71 -13.22 -2.64 -0.43
N PRO A 72 -14.34 -2.40 0.26
CA PRO A 72 -14.86 -1.05 0.47
C PRO A 72 -13.86 -0.13 1.17
N LYS A 73 -13.06 -0.68 2.10
CA LYS A 73 -12.00 0.06 2.80
C LYS A 73 -10.92 0.52 1.82
N ALA A 74 -10.47 -0.36 0.93
CA ALA A 74 -9.47 -0.02 -0.09
C ALA A 74 -9.96 1.11 -1.01
N LYS A 75 -11.23 1.03 -1.49
CA LYS A 75 -11.83 2.07 -2.33
C LYS A 75 -11.89 3.43 -1.62
N ALA A 76 -12.30 3.44 -0.35
CA ALA A 76 -12.36 4.66 0.45
C ALA A 76 -10.97 5.28 0.62
N VAL A 77 -9.95 4.47 0.92
CA VAL A 77 -8.57 4.92 1.05
C VAL A 77 -8.02 5.46 -0.26
N GLN A 78 -8.25 4.75 -1.37
CA GLN A 78 -7.79 5.19 -2.67
C GLN A 78 -8.40 6.55 -3.04
N ASN A 79 -9.72 6.70 -2.88
CA ASN A 79 -10.40 7.98 -3.12
C ASN A 79 -9.88 9.10 -2.22
N LEU A 80 -9.64 8.83 -0.93
CA LEU A 80 -9.03 9.80 -0.01
C LEU A 80 -7.69 10.31 -0.55
N ILE A 81 -6.80 9.40 -0.96
CA ILE A 81 -5.48 9.76 -1.47
C ILE A 81 -5.58 10.52 -2.79
N GLU A 82 -6.46 10.09 -3.69
CA GLU A 82 -6.70 10.78 -4.97
C GLU A 82 -7.17 12.22 -4.73
N VAL A 83 -8.18 12.44 -3.89
CA VAL A 83 -8.69 13.79 -3.56
C VAL A 83 -7.61 14.67 -2.92
N TRP A 84 -6.78 14.10 -2.04
CA TRP A 84 -5.77 14.88 -1.30
C TRP A 84 -4.54 15.26 -2.13
N GLU A 85 -4.20 14.44 -3.14
CA GLU A 85 -3.03 14.66 -3.99
C GLU A 85 -3.36 15.30 -5.34
N GLN A 86 -4.62 15.33 -5.78
CA GLN A 86 -5.07 16.02 -7.01
C GLN A 86 -4.87 17.54 -6.99
N ASN A 87 -4.57 18.14 -5.83
CA ASN A 87 -4.31 19.57 -5.67
C ASN A 87 -2.81 19.91 -5.47
N LYS A 88 -1.91 19.01 -5.90
CA LYS A 88 -0.45 19.23 -5.93
C LYS A 88 0.11 19.00 -7.31
#